data_AF-A0A8H3ULI5-F1
#
_entry.id   AF-A0A8H3ULI5-F1
#
_cell.length_a   1.000
_cell.length_b   1.000
_cell.length_c   1.000
_cell.angle_alpha   90.00
_cell.angle_beta   90.00
_cell.angle_gamma   90.00
#
_symmetry.space_group_name_H-M   'P 1'
#
loop_
_entity.id
_entity.type
_entity.pdbx_description
1 polymer ?
#
loop_
_entity_poly.entity_id
_entity_poly.type
_entity_poly.pdbx_seq_one_letter_code
_entity_poly.pdbx_strand_id
1 'polypeptide(L)'
;MQTAIDAWMRDTGVVSNFLNIGPNIQDEQTFKNQAQIAHSAEVDELTHKAVLDQFMPNNQNVKAANATLTNGAFQLVVDRLDDMARQGFSQKNGIDDINKDRCINVLPNIDMYMREAASTIGNGQVTQRSVRPAACANTVAGQNGFAQVNQPPQGYTNGKLTNVNLYNGGGNNNQNNNGQQNNGQQNNNGQQNNGQQNNNGQQNNGQQNNSGQQNNNNGQQNNGQQNNNNNNNNGQ
;
A
#
# COMPACT_ATOMS: atom_id res chain seq x y z
N MET A 1 22.90 5.18 2.12
CA MET A 1 22.08 4.26 1.29
C MET A 1 22.33 2.80 1.61
N GLN A 2 23.55 2.26 1.51
CA GLN A 2 23.78 0.81 1.74
C GLN A 2 23.20 0.29 3.05
N THR A 3 23.41 0.99 4.18
CA THR A 3 22.80 0.65 5.48
C THR A 3 21.28 0.54 5.44
N ALA A 4 20.59 1.39 4.67
CA ALA A 4 19.14 1.34 4.52
C ALA A 4 18.70 0.15 3.66
N ILE A 5 19.46 -0.21 2.63
CA ILE A 5 19.22 -1.40 1.81
C ILE A 5 19.38 -2.66 2.67
N ASP A 6 20.49 -2.77 3.41
CA ASP A 6 20.79 -3.91 4.27
C ASP A 6 19.73 -4.08 5.37
N ALA A 7 19.24 -2.98 5.92
CA ALA A 7 18.21 -2.99 6.95
C ALA A 7 16.84 -3.37 6.40
N TRP A 8 16.44 -2.80 5.26
CA TRP A 8 15.20 -3.18 4.58
C TRP A 8 15.17 -4.66 4.19
N MET A 9 16.31 -5.20 3.73
CA MET A 9 16.42 -6.64 3.45
C MET A 9 16.21 -7.49 4.71
N ARG A 10 16.72 -7.07 5.87
CA ARG A 10 16.48 -7.78 7.14
C ARG A 10 15.01 -7.73 7.54
N ASP A 11 14.37 -6.57 7.43
CA ASP A 11 12.96 -6.40 7.82
C ASP A 11 12.03 -7.23 6.95
N THR A 12 12.25 -7.23 5.62
CA THR A 12 11.51 -8.13 4.71
C THR A 12 11.70 -9.60 5.09
N GLY A 13 12.86 -9.97 5.65
CA GLY A 13 13.16 -11.30 6.17
C GLY A 13 12.38 -11.63 7.45
N VAL A 14 12.26 -10.68 8.38
CA VAL A 14 11.46 -10.84 9.61
C VAL A 14 10.00 -11.06 9.27
N VAL A 15 9.43 -10.22 8.39
CA VAL A 15 8.05 -10.37 7.93
C VAL A 15 7.84 -11.69 7.20
N SER A 16 8.74 -12.04 6.26
CA SER A 16 8.67 -13.30 5.52
C SER A 16 8.74 -14.53 6.43
N ASN A 17 9.57 -14.49 7.48
CA ASN A 17 9.67 -15.58 8.44
C ASN A 17 8.34 -15.77 9.17
N PHE A 18 7.72 -14.70 9.69
CA PHE A 18 6.40 -14.80 10.31
C PHE A 18 5.36 -15.37 9.35
N LEU A 19 5.32 -14.93 8.09
CA LEU A 19 4.38 -15.44 7.10
C LEU A 19 4.56 -16.94 6.79
N ASN A 20 5.79 -17.45 6.91
CA ASN A 20 6.08 -18.88 6.72
C ASN A 20 5.68 -19.73 7.93
N ILE A 21 5.93 -19.25 9.16
CA ILE A 21 5.69 -20.05 10.38
C ILE A 21 4.30 -19.83 10.98
N GLY A 22 3.72 -18.64 10.80
CA GLY A 22 2.47 -18.18 11.38
C GLY A 22 1.29 -19.13 11.20
N PRO A 23 1.09 -19.75 10.01
CA PRO A 23 0.04 -20.75 9.81
C PRO A 23 0.15 -21.95 10.76
N ASN A 24 1.36 -22.31 11.18
CA ASN A 24 1.64 -23.51 11.98
C ASN A 24 1.72 -23.23 13.49
N ILE A 25 1.76 -21.97 13.92
CA ILE A 25 1.75 -21.63 15.34
C ILE A 25 0.42 -22.06 15.98
N GLN A 26 0.52 -22.83 17.07
CA GLN A 26 -0.61 -23.38 17.83
C GLN A 26 -0.92 -22.59 19.11
N ASP A 27 0.05 -21.85 19.65
CA ASP A 27 -0.13 -21.00 20.83
C ASP A 27 -0.48 -19.56 20.40
N GLU A 28 -1.62 -19.05 20.84
CA GLU A 28 -2.13 -17.75 20.41
C GLU A 28 -1.25 -16.59 20.90
N GLN A 29 -0.67 -16.69 22.10
CA GLN A 29 0.21 -15.64 22.60
C GLN A 29 1.50 -15.57 21.78
N THR A 30 2.08 -16.72 21.43
CA THR A 30 3.22 -16.82 20.52
C THR A 30 2.88 -16.25 19.16
N PHE A 31 1.70 -16.56 18.62
CA PHE A 31 1.24 -16.01 17.34
C PHE A 31 1.16 -14.48 17.38
N LYS A 32 0.51 -13.92 18.41
CA LYS A 32 0.41 -12.47 18.61
C LYS A 32 1.78 -11.81 18.74
N ASN A 33 2.69 -12.42 19.50
CA ASN A 33 4.04 -11.90 19.68
C ASN A 33 4.83 -11.90 18.36
N GLN A 34 4.74 -12.98 17.58
CA GLN A 34 5.41 -13.04 16.27
C GLN A 34 4.78 -12.08 15.25
N ALA A 35 3.45 -11.92 15.27
CA ALA A 35 2.74 -10.94 14.45
C ALA A 35 3.17 -9.50 14.82
N GLN A 36 3.34 -9.19 16.11
CA GLN A 36 3.83 -7.89 16.57
C GLN A 36 5.26 -7.61 16.09
N ILE A 37 6.15 -8.61 16.14
CA ILE A 37 7.53 -8.47 15.64
C ILE A 37 7.52 -8.19 14.13
N ALA A 38 6.72 -8.93 13.36
CA ALA A 38 6.55 -8.70 11.94
C ALA A 38 5.92 -7.33 11.66
N HIS A 39 4.93 -6.90 12.44
CA HIS A 39 4.31 -5.58 12.32
C HIS A 39 5.34 -4.46 12.52
N SER A 40 6.17 -4.53 13.58
CA SER A 40 7.23 -3.54 13.81
C SER A 40 8.23 -3.50 12.66
N ALA A 41 8.65 -4.66 12.14
CA ALA A 41 9.54 -4.72 10.98
C ALA A 41 8.91 -4.10 9.73
N GLU A 42 7.62 -4.36 9.47
CA GLU A 42 6.88 -3.76 8.35
C GLU A 42 6.79 -2.23 8.46
N VAL A 43 6.60 -1.70 9.66
CA VAL A 43 6.62 -0.25 9.89
C VAL A 43 8.03 0.32 9.67
N ASP A 44 9.08 -0.39 10.09
CA ASP A 44 10.47 0.03 9.87
C ASP A 44 10.86 0.01 8.38
N GLU A 45 10.25 -0.86 7.55
CA GLU A 45 10.40 -0.83 6.09
C GLU A 45 10.04 0.55 5.49
N LEU A 46 9.05 1.25 6.03
CA LEU A 46 8.68 2.61 5.60
C LEU A 46 9.78 3.64 5.90
N THR A 47 10.53 3.45 6.98
CA THR A 47 11.67 4.30 7.32
C THR A 47 12.78 4.13 6.29
N HIS A 48 13.11 2.89 5.91
CA HIS A 48 14.14 2.62 4.90
C HIS A 48 13.76 3.14 3.52
N LYS A 49 12.49 2.99 3.16
CA LYS A 49 11.91 3.63 1.97
C LYS A 49 12.13 5.15 1.99
N ALA A 50 11.72 5.82 3.07
CA ALA A 50 11.84 7.28 3.19
C ALA A 50 13.30 7.75 3.14
N VAL A 51 14.25 6.97 3.70
CA VAL A 51 15.69 7.26 3.56
C VAL A 51 16.12 7.17 2.10
N LEU A 52 15.76 6.11 1.38
CA LEU A 52 16.16 5.94 -0.02
C LEU A 52 15.50 6.95 -0.97
N ASP A 53 14.27 7.38 -0.67
CA ASP A 53 13.57 8.44 -1.42
C ASP A 53 14.39 9.74 -1.47
N GLN A 54 15.07 10.10 -0.36
CA GLN A 54 15.88 11.33 -0.27
C GLN A 54 17.07 11.33 -1.22
N PHE A 55 17.62 10.16 -1.56
CA PHE A 55 18.79 10.05 -2.43
C PHE A 55 18.44 9.86 -3.91
N MET A 56 17.21 9.45 -4.21
CA MET A 56 16.77 9.18 -5.59
C MET A 56 15.52 10.00 -6.00
N PRO A 57 15.42 11.30 -5.66
CA PRO A 57 14.17 12.08 -5.80
C PRO A 57 13.73 12.27 -7.25
N ASN A 58 14.62 12.07 -8.22
CA ASN A 58 14.35 12.21 -9.66
C ASN A 58 14.28 10.88 -10.42
N ASN A 59 14.52 9.75 -9.74
CA ASN A 59 14.48 8.45 -10.39
C ASN A 59 13.02 8.04 -10.66
N GLN A 60 12.67 7.88 -11.94
CA GLN A 60 11.30 7.58 -12.37
C GLN A 60 10.84 6.18 -11.92
N ASN A 61 11.76 5.23 -11.88
CA ASN A 61 11.47 3.86 -11.44
C ASN A 61 11.15 3.84 -9.94
N VAL A 62 11.91 4.58 -9.13
CA VAL A 62 11.65 4.76 -7.69
C VAL A 62 10.31 5.47 -7.47
N LYS A 63 9.98 6.50 -8.26
CA LYS A 63 8.67 7.18 -8.19
C LYS A 63 7.51 6.25 -8.50
N ALA A 64 7.63 5.43 -9.55
CA ALA A 64 6.61 4.44 -9.89
C ALA A 64 6.43 3.40 -8.78
N ALA A 65 7.54 2.89 -8.24
CA ALA A 65 7.50 1.95 -7.11
C ALA A 65 6.89 2.60 -5.86
N ASN A 66 7.27 3.83 -5.54
CA ASN A 66 6.68 4.62 -4.46
C ASN A 66 5.17 4.75 -4.60
N ALA A 67 4.68 5.07 -5.80
CA ALA A 67 3.25 5.21 -6.05
C ALA A 67 2.49 3.91 -5.74
N THR A 68 3.04 2.76 -6.13
CA THR A 68 2.44 1.47 -5.79
C THR A 68 2.43 1.21 -4.28
N LEU A 69 3.57 1.40 -3.63
CA LEU A 69 3.77 1.17 -2.20
C LEU A 69 2.87 2.08 -1.35
N THR A 70 2.68 3.34 -1.75
CA THR A 70 1.87 4.33 -1.02
C THR A 70 0.38 4.29 -1.37
N ASN A 71 -0.02 3.66 -2.48
CA ASN A 71 -1.43 3.51 -2.87
C ASN A 71 -2.12 2.30 -2.20
N GLY A 72 -1.78 2.04 -0.94
CA GLY A 72 -2.44 1.04 -0.08
C GLY A 72 -1.72 -0.30 0.08
N ALA A 73 -0.74 -0.64 -0.77
CA ALA A 73 -0.02 -1.92 -0.67
C ALA A 73 0.69 -2.11 0.68
N PHE A 74 1.48 -1.12 1.11
CA PHE A 74 2.06 -1.18 2.47
C PHE A 74 1.01 -1.17 3.56
N GLN A 75 0.00 -0.30 3.43
CA GLN A 75 -1.00 -0.11 4.49
C GLN A 75 -1.79 -1.40 4.75
N LEU A 76 -2.13 -2.16 3.70
CA LEU A 76 -2.80 -3.44 3.85
C LEU A 76 -1.97 -4.41 4.71
N VAL A 77 -0.66 -4.49 4.47
CA VAL A 77 0.21 -5.40 5.23
C VAL A 77 0.34 -4.94 6.68
N VAL A 78 0.57 -3.65 6.90
CA VAL A 78 0.63 -3.03 8.24
C VAL A 78 -0.65 -3.33 9.02
N ASP A 79 -1.82 -3.03 8.45
CA ASP A 79 -3.12 -3.21 9.10
C ASP A 79 -3.37 -4.68 9.45
N ARG A 80 -3.08 -5.61 8.53
CA ARG A 80 -3.27 -7.05 8.76
C ARG A 80 -2.34 -7.60 9.85
N LEU A 81 -1.09 -7.15 9.88
CA LEU A 81 -0.13 -7.55 10.92
C LEU A 81 -0.53 -6.99 12.30
N ASP A 82 -0.98 -5.73 12.37
CA ASP A 82 -1.51 -5.13 13.60
C ASP A 82 -2.78 -5.84 14.10
N ASP A 83 -3.71 -6.14 13.19
CA ASP A 83 -4.93 -6.90 13.51
C ASP A 83 -4.59 -8.29 14.09
N MET A 84 -3.63 -9.00 13.50
CA MET A 84 -3.15 -10.28 14.04
C MET A 84 -2.46 -10.13 15.39
N ALA A 85 -1.66 -9.07 15.57
CA ALA A 85 -0.98 -8.81 16.84
C ALA A 85 -1.98 -8.50 17.97
N ARG A 86 -3.07 -7.78 17.68
CA ARG A 86 -4.11 -7.43 18.66
C ARG A 86 -5.10 -8.58 18.91
N GLN A 87 -5.58 -9.20 17.84
CA GLN A 87 -6.76 -10.08 17.85
C GLN A 87 -6.41 -11.58 17.71
N GLY A 88 -5.14 -11.92 17.48
CA GLY A 88 -4.67 -13.30 17.49
C GLY A 88 -5.27 -14.17 16.39
N PHE A 89 -5.68 -15.38 16.74
CA PHE A 89 -6.09 -16.39 15.74
C PHE A 89 -7.34 -16.03 14.96
N SER A 90 -8.18 -15.15 15.48
CA SER A 90 -9.34 -14.63 14.76
C SER A 90 -8.99 -13.92 13.44
N GLN A 91 -7.75 -13.43 13.30
CA GLN A 91 -7.24 -12.72 12.12
C GLN A 91 -6.19 -13.53 11.34
N LYS A 92 -6.05 -14.83 11.62
CA LYS A 92 -5.00 -15.69 11.01
C LYS A 92 -5.10 -15.81 9.49
N ASN A 93 -6.31 -15.67 8.93
CA ASN A 93 -6.53 -15.58 7.49
C ASN A 93 -5.87 -14.36 6.84
N GLY A 94 -5.53 -13.32 7.62
CA GLY A 94 -4.76 -12.16 7.15
C GLY A 94 -3.39 -12.52 6.58
N ILE A 95 -2.81 -13.67 6.94
CA ILE A 95 -1.54 -14.16 6.36
C ILE A 95 -1.68 -14.39 4.85
N ASP A 96 -2.80 -14.94 4.39
CA ASP A 96 -3.01 -15.19 2.96
C ASP A 96 -3.19 -13.88 2.19
N ASP A 97 -3.89 -12.91 2.78
CA ASP A 97 -4.06 -11.57 2.19
C ASP A 97 -2.70 -10.86 2.07
N ILE A 98 -1.88 -10.92 3.12
CA ILE A 98 -0.51 -10.37 3.11
C ILE A 98 0.34 -11.06 2.05
N ASN A 99 0.34 -12.39 1.99
CA ASN A 99 1.15 -13.12 1.00
C ASN A 99 0.75 -12.73 -0.42
N LYS A 100 -0.55 -12.62 -0.73
CA LYS A 100 -1.01 -12.19 -2.06
C LYS A 100 -0.52 -10.80 -2.42
N ASP A 101 -0.64 -9.84 -1.51
CA ASP A 101 -0.25 -8.47 -1.79
C ASP A 101 1.27 -8.28 -1.81
N ARG A 102 1.98 -8.85 -0.82
CA ARG A 102 3.43 -8.70 -0.73
C ARG A 102 4.14 -9.32 -1.92
N CYS A 103 3.72 -10.49 -2.36
CA CYS A 103 4.40 -11.18 -3.46
C CYS A 103 4.30 -10.41 -4.78
N ILE A 104 3.14 -9.77 -5.03
CA ILE A 104 2.81 -9.11 -6.31
C ILE A 104 3.19 -7.62 -6.28
N ASN A 105 2.87 -6.91 -5.19
CA ASN A 105 2.94 -5.46 -5.13
C ASN A 105 4.09 -4.97 -4.25
N VAL A 106 4.26 -5.49 -3.03
CA VAL A 106 5.24 -4.90 -2.10
C VAL A 106 6.67 -5.30 -2.48
N LEU A 107 6.99 -6.59 -2.44
CA LEU A 107 8.37 -7.09 -2.59
C LEU A 107 8.99 -6.77 -3.96
N PRO A 108 8.29 -6.87 -5.11
CA PRO A 108 8.85 -6.44 -6.39
C PRO A 108 9.16 -4.94 -6.44
N ASN A 109 8.36 -4.09 -5.79
CA ASN A 109 8.60 -2.65 -5.72
C ASN A 109 9.72 -2.30 -4.73
N ILE A 110 9.93 -3.09 -3.68
CA ILE A 110 11.14 -3.00 -2.84
C ILE A 110 12.39 -3.38 -3.66
N ASP A 111 12.32 -4.46 -4.44
CA ASP A 111 13.42 -4.86 -5.33
C ASP A 111 13.79 -3.74 -6.33
N MET A 112 12.80 -2.92 -6.75
CA MET A 112 13.06 -1.70 -7.53
C MET A 112 13.96 -0.74 -6.78
N TYR A 113 13.61 -0.38 -5.54
CA TYR A 113 14.42 0.51 -4.72
C TYR A 113 15.84 -0.03 -4.53
N MET A 114 15.98 -1.33 -4.23
CA MET A 114 17.28 -1.95 -4.01
C MET A 114 18.16 -1.92 -5.28
N ARG A 115 17.56 -2.17 -6.45
CA ARG A 115 18.27 -2.11 -7.74
C ARG A 115 18.68 -0.69 -8.11
N GLU A 116 17.76 0.26 -8.03
CA GLU A 116 18.03 1.66 -8.38
C GLU A 116 19.01 2.30 -7.39
N ALA A 117 18.95 1.91 -6.11
CA ALA A 117 19.91 2.33 -5.10
C ALA A 117 21.30 1.76 -5.40
N ALA A 118 21.43 0.48 -5.74
CA ALA A 118 22.73 -0.11 -6.14
C ALA A 118 23.31 0.62 -7.36
N SER A 119 22.49 0.93 -8.36
CA SER A 119 22.91 1.73 -9.52
C SER A 119 23.35 3.15 -9.12
N THR A 120 22.67 3.76 -8.14
CA THR A 120 22.98 5.11 -7.65
C THR A 120 24.27 5.14 -6.82
N ILE A 121 24.58 4.08 -6.04
CA ILE A 121 25.87 3.95 -5.34
C ILE A 121 27.02 3.79 -6.35
N GLY A 122 26.80 3.01 -7.41
CA GLY A 122 27.81 2.74 -8.44
C GLY A 122 28.87 1.73 -8.01
N ASN A 123 30.06 1.77 -8.62
CA ASN A 123 31.24 0.96 -8.24
C ASN A 123 31.00 -0.57 -8.13
N GLY A 124 30.13 -1.12 -8.98
CA GLY A 124 29.85 -2.55 -9.00
C GLY A 124 29.14 -3.08 -7.75
N GLN A 125 28.39 -2.22 -7.03
CA GLN A 125 27.57 -2.70 -5.90
C GLN A 125 26.65 -3.83 -6.34
N VAL A 126 26.60 -4.88 -5.51
CA VAL A 126 25.72 -6.01 -5.73
C VAL A 126 24.29 -5.56 -5.48
N THR A 127 23.39 -5.81 -6.44
CA THR A 127 21.97 -5.59 -6.25
C THR A 127 21.44 -6.59 -5.24
N GLN A 128 20.96 -6.08 -4.10
CA GLN A 128 20.24 -6.88 -3.12
C GLN A 128 18.79 -7.09 -3.54
N ARG A 129 18.13 -8.06 -2.91
CA ARG A 129 16.73 -8.41 -3.15
C ARG A 129 16.02 -8.56 -1.82
N SER A 130 14.77 -8.13 -1.77
CA SER A 130 13.87 -8.42 -0.65
C SER A 130 13.75 -9.92 -0.41
N VAL A 131 13.68 -10.30 0.87
CA VAL A 131 13.45 -11.70 1.25
C VAL A 131 11.98 -12.02 1.02
N ARG A 132 11.70 -13.21 0.47
CA ARG A 132 10.37 -13.64 0.07
C ARG A 132 9.87 -14.77 0.98
N PRO A 133 8.59 -14.78 1.40
CA PRO A 133 8.00 -15.96 1.99
C PRO A 133 7.86 -17.07 0.94
N ALA A 134 7.81 -18.32 1.38
CA ALA A 134 7.68 -19.50 0.51
C ALA A 134 6.41 -19.44 -0.36
N ALA A 135 5.35 -18.79 0.15
CA ALA A 135 4.11 -18.51 -0.57
C ALA A 135 4.34 -17.80 -1.92
N CYS A 136 5.37 -16.96 -2.04
CA CYS A 136 5.66 -16.26 -3.31
C CYS A 136 6.16 -17.18 -4.43
N ALA A 137 6.60 -18.41 -4.13
CA ALA A 137 7.00 -19.38 -5.15
C ALA A 137 5.80 -19.88 -5.98
N ASN A 138 4.59 -19.82 -5.42
CA ASN A 138 3.36 -20.28 -6.07
C ASN A 138 2.68 -19.18 -6.89
N THR A 139 3.23 -17.97 -6.89
CA THR A 139 2.70 -16.83 -7.63
C THR A 139 3.32 -16.83 -9.03
N VAL A 140 2.50 -16.86 -10.09
CA VAL A 140 2.89 -17.18 -11.48
C VAL A 140 4.20 -16.51 -11.92
N ALA A 141 5.14 -17.33 -12.42
CA ALA A 141 6.40 -16.87 -13.00
C ALA A 141 6.12 -15.97 -14.21
N GLY A 142 6.70 -14.75 -14.20
CA GLY A 142 6.44 -13.72 -15.22
C GLY A 142 5.57 -12.55 -14.74
N GLN A 143 4.83 -12.72 -13.63
CA GLN A 143 4.22 -11.60 -12.89
C GLN A 143 4.98 -11.23 -11.61
N ASN A 144 5.82 -12.14 -11.11
CA ASN A 144 6.50 -11.98 -9.83
C ASN A 144 8.01 -12.06 -10.00
N GLY A 145 8.67 -10.92 -9.87
CA GLY A 145 10.11 -10.91 -9.63
C GLY A 145 10.82 -9.60 -9.94
N PHE A 146 10.22 -8.77 -10.78
CA PHE A 146 10.72 -7.44 -11.09
C PHE A 146 9.54 -6.48 -11.04
N ALA A 147 9.67 -5.38 -10.29
CA ALA A 147 8.66 -4.32 -10.36
C ALA A 147 8.49 -3.87 -11.81
N GLN A 148 7.22 -3.79 -12.22
CA GLN A 148 6.87 -3.23 -13.51
C GLN A 148 6.87 -1.71 -13.38
N VAL A 149 7.81 -1.07 -14.08
CA VAL A 149 7.94 0.39 -14.10
C VAL A 149 6.66 0.99 -14.71
N ASN A 150 6.14 2.05 -14.09
CA ASN A 150 4.95 2.80 -14.53
C ASN A 150 3.64 1.98 -14.59
N GLN A 151 3.48 0.95 -13.76
CA GLN A 151 2.21 0.24 -13.63
C GLN A 151 1.62 0.48 -12.23
N PRO A 152 0.30 0.73 -12.12
CA PRO A 152 -0.38 0.78 -10.82
C PRO A 152 -0.29 -0.60 -10.12
N PRO A 153 -0.45 -0.64 -8.77
CA PRO A 153 -0.50 -1.90 -8.04
C PRO A 153 -1.49 -2.86 -8.69
N GLN A 154 -1.05 -4.08 -8.95
CA GLN A 154 -1.91 -5.09 -9.54
C GLN A 154 -2.94 -5.54 -8.50
N GLY A 155 -4.20 -5.64 -8.93
CA GLY A 155 -5.30 -6.12 -8.09
C GLY A 155 -5.96 -5.05 -7.23
N TYR A 156 -5.57 -3.77 -7.30
CA TYR A 156 -6.19 -2.68 -6.54
C TYR A 156 -7.26 -1.92 -7.33
N THR A 157 -8.41 -1.67 -6.69
CA THR A 157 -9.43 -0.70 -7.15
C THR A 157 -9.74 0.26 -6.00
N ASN A 158 -9.67 1.57 -6.23
CA ASN A 158 -9.90 2.60 -5.21
C ASN A 158 -9.09 2.40 -3.91
N GLY A 159 -7.82 2.01 -4.03
CA GLY A 159 -6.91 1.80 -2.88
C GLY A 159 -7.19 0.54 -2.06
N LYS A 160 -8.05 -0.37 -2.54
CA LYS A 160 -8.31 -1.67 -1.91
C LYS A 160 -7.95 -2.81 -2.84
N LEU A 161 -7.39 -3.88 -2.30
CA LEU A 161 -7.15 -5.12 -3.03
C LEU A 161 -8.50 -5.76 -3.37
N THR A 162 -8.87 -5.76 -4.65
CA THR A 162 -10.16 -6.24 -5.16
C THR A 162 -10.05 -7.50 -6.03
N ASN A 163 -8.84 -7.85 -6.52
CA ASN A 163 -8.67 -8.96 -7.44
C ASN A 163 -7.73 -10.04 -6.88
N VAL A 164 -8.33 -10.96 -6.14
CA VAL A 164 -7.67 -12.02 -5.34
C VAL A 164 -7.40 -13.29 -6.17
N ASN A 165 -7.88 -13.35 -7.43
CA ASN A 165 -7.84 -14.57 -8.27
C ASN A 165 -6.47 -14.90 -8.89
N LEU A 166 -5.42 -14.13 -8.62
CA LEU A 166 -4.07 -14.38 -9.14
C LEU A 166 -3.32 -15.51 -8.40
N TYR A 167 -3.88 -15.99 -7.28
CA TYR A 167 -3.27 -17.03 -6.44
C TYR A 167 -3.78 -18.45 -6.72
N ASN A 168 -4.76 -18.63 -7.62
CA ASN A 168 -5.25 -19.96 -7.97
C ASN A 168 -4.37 -20.62 -9.05
N GLY A 169 -3.20 -21.10 -8.62
CA GLY A 169 -2.44 -22.14 -9.31
C GLY A 169 -3.20 -23.46 -9.29
N GLY A 170 -4.21 -23.58 -10.14
CA GLY A 170 -5.08 -24.75 -10.24
C GLY A 170 -6.15 -24.58 -11.30
N GLY A 171 -5.80 -24.11 -12.50
CA GLY A 171 -6.75 -23.98 -13.59
C GLY A 171 -6.08 -23.48 -14.86
N ASN A 172 -5.77 -24.40 -15.76
CA ASN A 172 -5.59 -24.09 -17.18
C ASN A 172 -6.79 -23.29 -17.66
N ASN A 173 -6.62 -21.98 -17.87
CA ASN A 173 -7.43 -21.25 -18.82
C ASN A 173 -6.52 -20.35 -19.64
N ASN A 174 -6.07 -20.98 -20.72
CA ASN A 174 -5.64 -20.33 -21.94
C ASN A 174 -6.78 -19.42 -22.45
N GLN A 175 -6.81 -18.17 -22.00
CA GLN A 175 -7.54 -17.10 -22.69
C GLN A 175 -6.54 -16.13 -23.29
N ASN A 176 -5.91 -16.63 -24.36
CA ASN A 176 -5.81 -15.97 -25.66
C ASN A 176 -6.52 -14.59 -25.71
N ASN A 177 -5.80 -13.52 -25.38
CA ASN A 177 -6.18 -12.17 -25.80
C ASN A 177 -5.24 -11.73 -26.91
N ASN A 178 -5.37 -12.43 -28.04
CA ASN A 178 -4.77 -12.07 -29.31
C ASN A 178 -5.81 -11.27 -30.11
N GLY A 179 -5.80 -9.95 -29.93
CA GLY A 179 -6.66 -9.00 -30.62
C GLY A 179 -5.87 -8.10 -31.57
N GLN A 180 -5.28 -8.75 -32.59
CA GLN A 180 -5.03 -8.25 -33.95
C GLN A 180 -4.58 -6.78 -34.15
N GLN A 181 -3.27 -6.63 -34.40
CA GLN A 181 -2.79 -5.77 -35.48
C GLN A 181 -3.34 -6.28 -36.80
N ASN A 182 -4.01 -5.41 -37.58
CA ASN A 182 -4.23 -5.65 -39.00
C ASN A 182 -3.93 -4.38 -39.77
N ASN A 183 -2.88 -4.44 -40.59
CA ASN A 183 -2.43 -3.41 -41.50
C ASN A 183 -2.93 -3.82 -42.90
N GLY A 184 -3.90 -3.08 -43.45
CA GLY A 184 -4.46 -3.33 -44.78
C GLY A 184 -5.05 -2.04 -45.35
N GLN A 185 -4.42 -1.53 -46.41
CA GLN A 185 -4.80 -0.34 -47.18
C GLN A 185 -6.10 -0.56 -47.99
N GLN A 186 -7.00 0.44 -48.03
CA GLN A 186 -7.41 1.25 -49.19
C GLN A 186 -8.83 1.87 -49.05
N ASN A 187 -8.91 3.20 -49.23
CA ASN A 187 -9.99 4.10 -49.73
C ASN A 187 -11.48 3.72 -49.54
N ASN A 188 -12.41 4.61 -49.13
CA ASN A 188 -12.67 5.96 -49.64
C ASN A 188 -13.71 6.74 -48.77
N ASN A 189 -13.67 8.08 -48.86
CA ASN A 189 -14.68 9.12 -48.49
C ASN A 189 -15.04 9.42 -47.01
N GLY A 190 -14.40 10.45 -46.44
CA GLY A 190 -14.84 11.85 -46.57
C GLY A 190 -16.10 12.36 -45.82
N GLN A 191 -15.84 13.33 -44.92
CA GLN A 191 -16.63 14.52 -44.55
C GLN A 191 -17.46 14.60 -43.24
N GLN A 192 -17.24 15.76 -42.61
CA GLN A 192 -17.73 16.30 -41.34
C GLN A 192 -19.17 16.87 -41.44
N ASN A 193 -19.82 16.96 -40.26
CA ASN A 193 -20.23 18.21 -39.58
C ASN A 193 -21.73 18.35 -39.19
N ASN A 194 -21.90 18.78 -37.93
CA ASN A 194 -22.94 19.62 -37.29
C ASN A 194 -24.44 19.50 -37.62
N GLY A 195 -25.25 19.40 -36.56
CA GLY A 195 -26.67 19.78 -36.54
C GLY A 195 -27.23 19.97 -35.12
N GLN A 196 -27.47 21.23 -34.73
CA GLN A 196 -28.20 21.69 -33.54
C GLN A 196 -29.72 21.55 -33.69
N GLN A 197 -30.45 21.36 -32.57
CA GLN A 197 -31.79 21.93 -32.21
C GLN A 197 -32.24 21.23 -30.90
N ASN A 198 -32.51 21.84 -29.75
CA ASN A 198 -33.27 23.02 -29.30
C ASN A 198 -34.81 22.87 -29.34
N ASN A 199 -35.41 22.58 -28.18
CA ASN A 199 -36.77 22.94 -27.72
C ASN A 199 -36.90 22.41 -26.26
N ASN A 200 -37.13 23.17 -25.17
CA ASN A 200 -38.02 24.27 -24.78
C ASN A 200 -39.35 23.79 -24.13
N GLY A 201 -39.62 24.27 -22.91
CA GLY A 201 -40.84 24.07 -22.09
C GLY A 201 -40.52 23.96 -20.58
N GLN A 202 -40.50 25.03 -19.75
CA GLN A 202 -41.64 25.72 -19.06
C GLN A 202 -42.58 24.73 -18.31
N GLN A 203 -43.00 24.85 -17.04
CA GLN A 203 -43.28 25.95 -16.07
C GLN A 203 -43.36 25.31 -14.64
N ASN A 204 -42.90 25.98 -13.55
CA ASN A 204 -43.67 26.73 -12.52
C ASN A 204 -44.66 25.87 -11.67
N ASN A 205 -44.88 25.98 -10.35
CA ASN A 205 -44.77 27.07 -9.37
C ASN A 205 -45.09 26.52 -7.93
N GLY A 206 -44.75 27.27 -6.86
CA GLY A 206 -45.37 27.16 -5.50
C GLY A 206 -44.37 26.96 -4.33
N GLN A 207 -43.80 28.01 -3.72
CA GLN A 207 -44.27 28.77 -2.53
C GLN A 207 -44.54 27.94 -1.26
N GLN A 208 -43.76 28.16 -0.19
CA GLN A 208 -44.27 28.71 1.09
C GLN A 208 -43.17 29.04 2.12
N ASN A 209 -43.35 30.20 2.77
CA ASN A 209 -42.64 30.74 3.94
C ASN A 209 -42.70 29.82 5.17
N ASN A 210 -41.69 29.86 6.04
CA ASN A 210 -41.94 30.26 7.44
C ASN A 210 -40.68 30.75 8.18
N SER A 211 -40.92 31.76 9.00
CA SER A 211 -40.07 32.51 9.92
C SER A 211 -39.83 31.80 11.27
N GLY A 212 -38.76 32.21 11.97
CA GLY A 212 -38.55 32.02 13.42
C GLY A 212 -37.17 31.44 13.74
N GLN A 213 -36.42 31.84 14.76
CA GLN A 213 -36.57 32.86 15.80
C GLN A 213 -35.23 32.90 16.56
N GLN A 214 -34.89 34.06 17.12
CA GLN A 214 -33.73 34.31 18.00
C GLN A 214 -33.73 33.48 19.29
N ASN A 215 -32.53 33.14 19.80
CA ASN A 215 -32.08 33.42 21.18
C ASN A 215 -30.58 33.01 21.30
N ASN A 216 -29.62 33.92 21.50
CA ASN A 216 -29.20 34.52 22.78
C ASN A 216 -29.09 33.52 23.94
N ASN A 217 -27.84 33.17 24.32
CA ASN A 217 -27.43 33.40 25.70
C ASN A 217 -25.92 33.59 25.85
N ASN A 218 -25.61 34.54 26.73
CA ASN A 218 -24.34 35.15 27.07
C ASN A 218 -23.92 34.61 28.46
N GLY A 219 -22.63 34.64 28.81
CA GLY A 219 -22.14 34.41 30.17
C GLY A 219 -20.77 33.72 30.18
N GLN A 220 -19.66 34.46 30.04
CA GLN A 220 -18.87 35.12 31.10
C GLN A 220 -18.20 34.17 32.13
N GLN A 221 -16.85 34.18 32.07
CA GLN A 221 -15.86 34.40 33.15
C GLN A 221 -15.91 33.47 34.39
N ASN A 222 -14.81 32.99 34.98
CA ASN A 222 -13.64 33.75 35.39
C ASN A 222 -12.47 32.84 35.87
N ASN A 223 -11.31 33.48 35.97
CA ASN A 223 -10.01 33.11 36.52
C ASN A 223 -9.94 32.39 37.89
N GLY A 224 -8.79 31.74 38.11
CA GLY A 224 -8.14 31.53 39.42
C GLY A 224 -7.00 30.50 39.36
N GLN A 225 -5.76 30.91 39.07
CA GLN A 225 -4.61 31.03 40.00
C GLN A 225 -4.05 29.70 40.54
N GLN A 226 -2.83 29.27 40.17
CA GLN A 226 -1.50 29.68 40.68
C GLN A 226 -1.32 29.62 42.22
N ASN A 227 -0.54 28.64 42.69
CA ASN A 227 0.65 28.72 43.57
C ASN A 227 0.88 27.32 44.21
N ASN A 228 2.01 26.64 43.99
CA ASN A 228 3.40 26.85 44.42
C ASN A 228 3.75 26.12 45.72
N ASN A 229 5.02 25.67 45.73
CA ASN A 229 5.89 25.43 46.88
C ASN A 229 5.73 24.13 47.67
N ASN A 230 6.78 23.50 48.18
CA ASN A 230 8.24 23.54 47.96
C ASN A 230 8.84 22.46 48.88
N ASN A 231 10.01 21.93 48.52
CA ASN A 231 11.13 21.53 49.39
C ASN A 231 10.96 20.60 50.61
N ASN A 232 11.72 19.49 50.59
CA ASN A 232 12.90 19.19 51.44
C ASN A 232 13.03 17.66 51.60
N ASN A 233 14.17 17.03 51.89
CA ASN A 233 15.61 17.24 51.75
C ASN A 233 16.25 15.99 52.43
N ASN A 234 17.38 15.51 51.90
CA ASN A 234 18.44 14.70 52.53
C ASN A 234 18.17 13.38 53.30
N GLY A 235 19.04 12.40 52.99
CA GLY A 235 19.80 11.70 54.03
C GLY A 235 20.09 10.22 53.82
N GLN A 236 21.26 9.90 53.23
CA GLN A 236 22.27 8.87 53.61
C GLN A 236 22.98 8.28 52.40
#